data_AF-A0A3M2ZQC5-F1
#
_entry.id   AF-A0A3M2ZQC5-F1
#
_cell.length_a   1.000
_cell.length_b   1.000
_cell.length_c   1.000
_cell.angle_alpha   90.00
_cell.angle_beta   90.00
_cell.angle_gamma   90.00
#
_symmetry.space_group_name_H-M   'P 1'
#
loop_
_entity.id
_entity.type
_entity.pdbx_description
1 polymer ?
#
loop_
_entity_poly.entity_id
_entity_poly.type
_entity_poly.pdbx_seq_one_letter_code
_entity_poly.pdbx_strand_id
1 'polypeptide(L)' 'MRRILRKIATAEYDALGDISTLADPGVVQHLIETHKSMSAA' A
#
# COMPACT_ATOMS: atom_id res chain seq x y z
N MET A 1 -2.54 1.84 9.49
CA MET A 1 -2.50 0.64 8.61
C MET A 1 -3.82 0.24 7.97
N ARG A 2 -4.97 0.12 8.66
CA ARG A 2 -6.25 -0.27 8.01
C ARG A 2 -6.64 0.63 6.82
N ARG A 3 -6.41 1.94 6.94
CA ARG A 3 -6.61 2.94 5.85
C ARG A 3 -5.75 2.63 4.61
N ILE A 4 -4.46 2.35 4.81
CA ILE A 4 -3.49 2.07 3.75
C ILE A 4 -3.87 0.79 3.00
N LEU A 5 -4.17 -0.29 3.74
CA LEU A 5 -4.61 -1.56 3.13
C LEU A 5 -5.85 -1.39 2.25
N ARG A 6 -6.84 -0.58 2.69
CA ARG A 6 -8.05 -0.30 1.92
C ARG A 6 -7.74 0.43 0.61
N LYS A 7 -6.82 1.40 0.66
CA LYS A 7 -6.37 2.14 -0.52
C LYS A 7 -5.60 1.27 -1.50
N ILE A 8 -4.73 0.39 -1.00
CA ILE A 8 -4.03 -0.59 -1.82
C ILE A 8 -5.04 -1.53 -2.51
N ALA A 9 -6.01 -2.07 -1.77
CA ALA A 9 -7.05 -2.96 -2.32
C ALA A 9 -8.00 -2.29 -3.33
N THR A 10 -8.07 -0.95 -3.34
CA THR A 10 -8.85 -0.15 -4.31
C THR A 10 -7.96 0.45 -5.41
N ALA A 11 -6.69 0.05 -5.47
CA ALA A 11 -5.67 0.56 -6.40
C ALA A 11 -5.40 2.08 -6.32
N GLU A 12 -5.73 2.72 -5.19
CA GLU A 12 -5.46 4.15 -4.93
C GLU A 12 -4.07 4.39 -4.29
N TYR A 13 -2.99 4.10 -5.01
CA TYR A 13 -1.62 4.17 -4.45
C TYR A 13 -1.11 5.60 -4.20
N ASP A 14 -1.56 6.57 -4.99
CA ASP A 14 -1.06 7.95 -4.91
C ASP A 14 -1.68 8.73 -3.74
N ALA A 15 -2.79 8.22 -3.19
CA ALA A 15 -3.56 8.88 -2.14
C ALA A 15 -3.31 8.29 -0.74
N LEU A 16 -2.16 7.64 -0.53
CA LEU A 16 -1.81 7.00 0.76
C LEU A 16 -1.54 8.02 1.88
N GLY A 17 -1.12 9.24 1.53
CA GLY A 17 -0.75 10.28 2.49
C GLY A 17 0.53 9.94 3.25
N ASP A 18 0.76 10.58 4.40
CA ASP A 18 1.97 10.35 5.18
C ASP A 18 1.99 8.96 5.84
N ILE A 19 3.09 8.25 5.64
CA ILE A 19 3.39 6.92 6.18
C ILE A 19 4.63 6.91 7.08
N SER A 20 5.27 8.07 7.30
CA SER A 20 6.49 8.22 8.11
C SER A 20 6.30 7.82 9.57
N THR A 21 5.06 7.84 10.07
CA THR A 21 4.72 7.44 11.43
C THR A 21 4.57 5.93 11.61
N LEU A 22 4.72 5.14 10.55
CA LEU A 22 4.76 3.68 10.66
C LEU A 22 6.10 3.24 11.26
N ALA A 23 6.08 2.17 12.04
CA ALA A 23 7.31 1.57 12.57
C ALA A 23 8.28 1.17 11.43
N ASP A 24 7.72 0.76 10.29
CA ASP A 24 8.47 0.55 9.04
C ASP A 24 7.62 1.03 7.84
N PRO A 25 7.94 2.20 7.26
CA PRO A 25 7.30 2.71 6.05
C PRO A 25 7.57 1.84 4.81
N GLY A 26 8.66 1.06 4.77
CA GLY A 26 9.04 0.23 3.63
C GLY A 26 8.04 -0.88 3.33
N VAL A 27 7.33 -1.37 4.35
CA VAL A 27 6.26 -2.38 4.22
C VAL A 27 5.17 -1.94 3.22
N VAL A 28 4.90 -0.63 3.12
CA VAL A 28 3.88 -0.11 2.20
C VAL A 28 4.25 -0.38 0.75
N GLN A 29 5.53 -0.23 0.37
CA GLN A 29 5.98 -0.52 -0.99
C GLN A 29 5.84 -2.01 -1.32
N HIS A 30 6.23 -2.89 -0.40
CA HIS A 30 6.11 -4.34 -0.59
C HIS A 30 4.66 -4.80 -0.79
N LEU A 31 3.72 -4.21 -0.04
CA LEU A 31 2.30 -4.49 -0.19
C LEU A 31 1.74 -4.01 -1.54
N ILE A 32 2.19 -2.85 -2.04
CA ILE A 32 1.78 -2.34 -3.36
C ILE A 32 2.29 -3.26 -4.48
N GLU A 33 3.56 -3.66 -4.42
CA GLU A 33 4.17 -4.55 -5.42
C GLU A 33 3.45 -5.90 -5.47
N THR A 34 3.20 -6.49 -4.30
CA THR A 34 2.45 -7.76 -4.17
C THR A 34 1.03 -7.62 -4.74
N HIS A 35 0.34 -6.52 -4.45
CA HIS A 35 -1.00 -6.30 -4.99
C HIS A 35 -0.99 -6.15 -6.52
N LYS A 36 -0.01 -5.43 -7.08
CA LYS A 36 0.16 -5.28 -8.53
C LYS A 36 0.48 -6.61 -9.21
N SER A 37 1.31 -7.46 -8.62
CA SER A 37 1.61 -8.78 -9.18
C SER A 37 0.40 -9.71 -9.17
N MET A 38 -0.40 -9.68 -8.10
CA MET A 38 -1.64 -10.46 -8.00
C MET A 38 -2.74 -9.97 -8.95
N SER A 39 -2.81 -8.66 -9.23
CA SER A 39 -3.82 -8.09 -10.14
C SER A 39 -3.46 -8.23 -11.62
N ALA A 40 -2.20 -8.51 -11.94
CA ALA A 40 -1.70 -8.70 -13.30
C ALA A 40 -1.74 -10.17 -13.77
N ALA A 41 -2.08 -11.10 -12.87
CA ALA A 41 -2.26 -12.52 -13.13
C ALA A 41 -3.76 -12.85 -13.33
#